data_AF-A0A925B1Y7-F1
#
_entry.id   AF-A0A925B1Y7-F1
#
_cell.length_a   1.000
_cell.length_b   1.000
_cell.length_c   1.000
_cell.angle_alpha   90.00
_cell.angle_beta   90.00
_cell.angle_gamma   90.00
#
_symmetry.space_group_name_H-M   'P 1'
#
loop_
_entity.id
_entity.type
_entity.pdbx_description
1 polymer ?
#
loop_
_entity_poly.entity_id
_entity_poly.type
_entity_poly.pdbx_seq_one_letter_code
_entity_poly.pdbx_strand_id
1 'polypeptide(L)'
;GMSEKEAKKIMRDCDIIINGAGNVTFNPPLESALRTNVVGTNNVLKLARLMKRPTLVHVSTCFVAGKRSGTIWENEPVVGYFPRKNELVGTTFDVNKEIEDCARLSEQARQEATDAVQIAKFREQARTRFVEEGRDPDDEDELKSAIFRERKMWIRERTTELGAERAEYWGWTNIYTYSKSLAEQILAQQGDVIKILVRPSVVESANQYPFAGWNEGFTTTAPLILIALRGQPLIPVNEKLVLDVVPVDMVAGVILGAAMNALVDDKPPLVFQACSGDSNPLDMKRIIGLVGLYKREHFQEKETGNKLVNNVAAMIEAIPVTHRTYELTSAPMLNKLAKTADGWLDKAAPRWGGGRIGNIVSDLQKSVEKFERTTQETVDAFAMFKPFMIDNEYLYRADNVRALMAVVHEKEKPLLPWYPERLDWYDYWLNVHFPGLRKWVLPQLEEDLKIQERRSYTYKDLLDLFDTSVKRFPTRVAMRIERGGKKEQYTYEDVKELTLRAAGFLAE
;
A
#
# COMPACT_ATOMS: atom_id res chain seq x y z
N GLY A 1 0.35 -21.45 -18.22
CA GLY A 1 1.66 -21.79 -17.65
C GLY A 1 1.99 -23.25 -17.83
N MET A 2 1.04 -24.17 -17.57
CA MET A 2 1.20 -25.61 -17.81
C MET A 2 0.64 -26.00 -19.18
N SER A 3 1.17 -27.08 -19.77
CA SER A 3 0.49 -27.74 -20.89
C SER A 3 -0.78 -28.44 -20.42
N GLU A 4 -1.74 -28.65 -21.32
CA GLU A 4 -2.99 -29.34 -20.98
C GLU A 4 -2.74 -30.77 -20.47
N LYS A 5 -1.74 -31.46 -21.02
CA LYS A 5 -1.33 -32.81 -20.61
C LYS A 5 -0.83 -32.84 -19.17
N GLU A 6 0.00 -31.88 -18.78
CA GLU A 6 0.50 -31.76 -17.40
C GLU A 6 -0.63 -31.41 -16.43
N ALA A 7 -1.47 -30.45 -16.79
CA ALA A 7 -2.61 -30.03 -15.98
C ALA A 7 -3.56 -31.21 -15.70
N LYS A 8 -3.93 -31.99 -16.73
CA LYS A 8 -4.76 -33.20 -16.57
C LYS A 8 -4.11 -34.25 -15.68
N LYS A 9 -2.79 -34.46 -15.80
CA LYS A 9 -2.06 -35.43 -14.97
C LYS A 9 -2.13 -35.05 -13.49
N ILE A 10 -1.87 -33.78 -13.16
CA ILE A 10 -1.88 -33.29 -11.76
C ILE A 10 -3.31 -33.29 -11.21
N MET A 11 -4.28 -32.78 -11.97
CA MET A 11 -5.67 -32.65 -11.50
C MET A 11 -6.38 -34.00 -11.31
N ARG A 12 -5.93 -35.06 -11.98
CA ARG A 12 -6.48 -36.41 -11.78
C ARG A 12 -6.36 -36.93 -10.35
N ASP A 13 -5.30 -36.51 -9.67
CA ASP A 13 -4.94 -36.94 -8.31
C ASP A 13 -5.12 -35.78 -7.30
N CYS A 14 -5.79 -34.69 -7.70
CA CYS A 14 -6.09 -33.54 -6.85
C CYS A 14 -7.57 -33.57 -6.43
N ASP A 15 -7.83 -33.51 -5.12
CA ASP A 15 -9.19 -33.53 -4.56
C ASP A 15 -9.76 -32.13 -4.31
N ILE A 16 -8.89 -31.13 -4.08
CA ILE A 16 -9.30 -29.75 -3.80
C ILE A 16 -8.22 -28.76 -4.21
N ILE A 17 -8.63 -27.60 -4.73
CA ILE A 17 -7.76 -26.45 -4.93
C ILE A 17 -8.07 -25.39 -3.87
N ILE A 18 -7.05 -24.87 -3.19
CA ILE A 18 -7.15 -23.70 -2.33
C ILE A 18 -6.50 -22.52 -3.06
N ASN A 19 -7.30 -21.58 -3.52
CA ASN A 19 -6.84 -20.40 -4.24
C ASN A 19 -6.73 -19.19 -3.30
N GLY A 20 -5.53 -19.02 -2.70
CA GLY A 20 -5.14 -17.86 -1.92
C GLY A 20 -4.41 -16.76 -2.71
N ALA A 21 -4.08 -17.01 -3.98
CA ALA A 21 -3.30 -16.08 -4.79
C ALA A 21 -4.15 -14.86 -5.21
N GLY A 22 -3.61 -13.66 -5.00
CA GLY A 22 -4.28 -12.42 -5.40
C GLY A 22 -3.38 -11.20 -5.23
N ASN A 23 -3.72 -10.11 -5.91
CA ASN A 23 -3.12 -8.81 -5.64
C ASN A 23 -3.86 -8.17 -4.46
N VAL A 24 -3.13 -7.79 -3.40
CA VAL A 24 -3.65 -7.19 -2.17
C VAL A 24 -3.33 -5.70 -2.03
N THR A 25 -2.64 -5.09 -3.02
CA THR A 25 -2.52 -3.63 -3.10
C THR A 25 -3.92 -3.02 -3.15
N PHE A 26 -4.22 -1.96 -2.40
CA PHE A 26 -5.56 -1.37 -2.37
C PHE A 26 -5.98 -0.76 -3.72
N ASN A 27 -5.08 0.01 -4.34
CA ASN A 27 -5.33 0.70 -5.62
C ASN A 27 -4.28 0.34 -6.69
N PRO A 28 -4.23 -0.91 -7.16
CA PRO A 28 -3.45 -1.29 -8.32
C PRO A 28 -4.12 -0.74 -9.59
N PRO A 29 -3.38 -0.71 -10.72
CA PRO A 29 -3.99 -0.45 -12.03
C PRO A 29 -5.16 -1.41 -12.26
N LEU A 30 -6.30 -0.89 -12.73
CA LEU A 30 -7.53 -1.66 -12.93
C LEU A 30 -7.29 -2.96 -13.70
N GLU A 31 -6.58 -2.88 -14.83
CA GLU A 31 -6.23 -4.05 -15.64
C GLU A 31 -5.42 -5.09 -14.84
N SER A 32 -4.50 -4.63 -13.99
CA SER A 32 -3.68 -5.52 -13.15
C SER A 32 -4.52 -6.23 -12.10
N ALA A 33 -5.48 -5.53 -11.47
CA ALA A 33 -6.42 -6.13 -10.53
C ALA A 33 -7.29 -7.18 -11.21
N LEU A 34 -7.90 -6.84 -12.35
CA LEU A 34 -8.77 -7.76 -13.09
C LEU A 34 -7.99 -8.97 -13.61
N ARG A 35 -6.80 -8.77 -14.19
CA ARG A 35 -5.98 -9.89 -14.67
C ARG A 35 -5.64 -10.86 -13.55
N THR A 36 -5.31 -10.36 -12.36
CA THR A 36 -4.88 -11.20 -11.24
C THR A 36 -6.08 -11.85 -10.54
N ASN A 37 -7.04 -11.05 -10.10
CA ASN A 37 -8.12 -11.50 -9.22
C ASN A 37 -9.29 -12.10 -10.00
N VAL A 38 -9.59 -11.61 -11.21
CA VAL A 38 -10.74 -12.07 -12.02
C VAL A 38 -10.30 -13.12 -13.03
N VAL A 39 -9.37 -12.77 -13.94
CA VAL A 39 -8.90 -13.69 -14.98
C VAL A 39 -8.11 -14.85 -14.37
N GLY A 40 -7.28 -14.58 -13.35
CA GLY A 40 -6.58 -15.62 -12.59
C GLY A 40 -7.55 -16.62 -11.97
N THR A 41 -8.61 -16.16 -11.32
CA THR A 41 -9.66 -17.01 -10.74
C THR A 41 -10.38 -17.84 -11.80
N ASN A 42 -10.69 -17.26 -12.95
CA ASN A 42 -11.24 -18.00 -14.10
C ASN A 42 -10.30 -19.10 -14.61
N ASN A 43 -9.00 -18.85 -14.62
CA ASN A 43 -8.02 -19.87 -15.02
C ASN A 43 -7.93 -21.01 -13.99
N VAL A 44 -7.99 -20.68 -12.69
CA VAL A 44 -8.04 -21.68 -11.62
C VAL A 44 -9.32 -22.51 -11.70
N LEU A 45 -10.46 -21.89 -11.99
CA LEU A 45 -11.72 -22.60 -12.21
C LEU A 45 -11.63 -23.58 -13.39
N LYS A 46 -11.03 -23.16 -14.52
CA LYS A 46 -10.76 -24.05 -15.66
C LYS A 46 -9.87 -25.23 -15.27
N LEU A 47 -8.88 -25.00 -14.41
CA LEU A 47 -8.02 -26.06 -13.88
C LEU A 47 -8.81 -27.02 -12.97
N ALA A 48 -9.65 -26.50 -12.08
CA ALA A 48 -10.48 -27.29 -11.16
C ALA A 48 -11.41 -28.25 -11.91
N ARG A 49 -11.92 -27.86 -13.08
CA ARG A 49 -12.76 -28.71 -13.95
C ARG A 49 -12.05 -29.94 -14.50
N LEU A 50 -10.72 -30.00 -14.45
CA LEU A 50 -9.95 -31.18 -14.86
C LEU A 50 -9.85 -32.22 -13.73
N MET A 51 -10.31 -31.89 -12.53
CA MET A 51 -10.36 -32.82 -11.40
C MET A 51 -11.50 -33.83 -11.58
N LYS A 52 -11.39 -35.00 -10.92
CA LYS A 52 -12.49 -35.97 -10.88
C LYS A 52 -13.75 -35.40 -10.22
N ARG A 53 -13.55 -34.60 -9.17
CA ARG A 53 -14.59 -33.87 -8.44
C ARG A 53 -14.17 -32.40 -8.35
N PRO A 54 -14.61 -31.53 -9.27
CA PRO A 54 -14.21 -30.14 -9.30
C PRO A 54 -14.55 -29.43 -7.98
N THR A 55 -13.51 -29.10 -7.20
CA THR A 55 -13.66 -28.54 -5.85
C THR A 55 -12.68 -27.40 -5.64
N LEU A 56 -13.17 -26.23 -5.22
CA LEU A 56 -12.39 -25.02 -5.11
C LEU A 56 -12.75 -24.21 -3.84
N VAL A 57 -11.77 -23.96 -2.99
CA VAL A 57 -11.85 -22.96 -1.92
C VAL A 57 -11.14 -21.71 -2.40
N HIS A 58 -11.81 -20.56 -2.40
CA HIS A 58 -11.25 -19.29 -2.82
C HIS A 58 -11.14 -18.32 -1.64
N VAL A 59 -9.95 -17.76 -1.44
CA VAL A 59 -9.73 -16.73 -0.41
C VAL A 59 -10.06 -15.36 -0.99
N SER A 60 -11.08 -14.74 -0.41
CA SER A 60 -11.55 -13.41 -0.72
C SER A 60 -11.26 -12.45 0.44
N THR A 61 -12.21 -11.60 0.83
CA THR A 61 -12.10 -10.67 1.96
C THR A 61 -13.48 -10.27 2.46
N CYS A 62 -13.63 -10.03 3.77
CA CYS A 62 -14.85 -9.46 4.36
C CYS A 62 -15.20 -8.08 3.76
N PHE A 63 -14.20 -7.35 3.27
CA PHE A 63 -14.37 -6.00 2.72
C PHE A 63 -15.04 -5.95 1.34
N VAL A 64 -15.36 -7.10 0.72
CA VAL A 64 -16.27 -7.12 -0.46
C VAL A 64 -17.65 -6.54 -0.13
N ALA A 65 -17.99 -6.42 1.16
CA ALA A 65 -19.14 -5.66 1.63
C ALA A 65 -19.16 -4.21 1.14
N GLY A 66 -18.01 -3.61 0.83
CA GLY A 66 -17.88 -2.21 0.42
C GLY A 66 -18.14 -1.23 1.57
N LYS A 67 -18.69 -0.05 1.28
CA LYS A 67 -18.88 1.04 2.25
C LYS A 67 -20.14 0.95 3.10
N ARG A 68 -20.87 -0.17 3.05
CA ARG A 68 -22.07 -0.30 3.87
C ARG A 68 -21.69 -0.59 5.32
N SER A 69 -22.33 0.10 6.25
CA SER A 69 -22.22 -0.15 7.68
C SER A 69 -23.30 -1.11 8.18
N GLY A 70 -23.07 -1.73 9.32
CA GLY A 70 -23.96 -2.66 9.99
C GLY A 70 -23.52 -4.12 9.87
N THR A 71 -24.47 -5.03 10.14
CA THR A 71 -24.22 -6.47 10.15
C THR A 71 -24.09 -7.02 8.74
N ILE A 72 -23.03 -7.80 8.50
CA ILE A 72 -22.68 -8.43 7.24
C ILE A 72 -22.83 -9.94 7.40
N TRP A 73 -23.82 -10.54 6.74
CA TRP A 73 -24.14 -11.95 6.90
C TRP A 73 -23.52 -12.83 5.81
N GLU A 74 -23.19 -14.08 6.16
CA GLU A 74 -22.64 -15.06 5.22
C GLU A 74 -23.66 -15.59 4.21
N ASN A 75 -24.96 -15.48 4.52
CA ASN A 75 -26.04 -15.93 3.65
C ASN A 75 -26.55 -14.87 2.67
N GLU A 76 -25.91 -13.70 2.61
CA GLU A 76 -26.29 -12.66 1.65
C GLU A 76 -26.00 -13.10 0.21
N PRO A 77 -26.84 -12.70 -0.77
CA PRO A 77 -26.60 -13.01 -2.17
C PRO A 77 -25.24 -12.48 -2.64
N VAL A 78 -24.46 -13.35 -3.26
CA VAL A 78 -23.16 -12.98 -3.88
C VAL A 78 -23.38 -12.47 -5.30
N VAL A 79 -24.12 -13.23 -6.12
CA VAL A 79 -24.37 -12.88 -7.53
C VAL A 79 -25.25 -11.64 -7.62
N GLY A 80 -24.80 -10.64 -8.39
CA GLY A 80 -25.51 -9.36 -8.54
C GLY A 80 -25.37 -8.42 -7.34
N TYR A 81 -24.52 -8.76 -6.37
CA TYR A 81 -24.24 -7.90 -5.24
C TYR A 81 -23.45 -6.66 -5.66
N PHE A 82 -23.87 -5.51 -5.13
CA PHE A 82 -23.07 -4.29 -5.09
C PHE A 82 -23.44 -3.47 -3.84
N PRO A 83 -22.48 -2.76 -3.20
CA PRO A 83 -22.70 -2.10 -1.92
C PRO A 83 -23.82 -1.04 -1.92
N ARG A 84 -23.92 -0.23 -2.99
CA ARG A 84 -24.90 0.87 -3.10
C ARG A 84 -26.30 0.45 -3.57
N LYS A 85 -26.67 -0.84 -3.45
CA LYS A 85 -27.97 -1.36 -3.92
C LYS A 85 -29.20 -0.62 -3.37
N ASN A 86 -29.11 -0.11 -2.14
CA ASN A 86 -30.21 0.63 -1.51
C ASN A 86 -30.31 2.08 -2.02
N GLU A 87 -29.21 2.64 -2.52
CA GLU A 87 -29.17 4.00 -3.09
C GLU A 87 -29.54 3.99 -4.58
N LEU A 88 -29.12 2.96 -5.32
CA LEU A 88 -29.34 2.82 -6.76
C LEU A 88 -30.53 1.90 -7.04
N VAL A 89 -31.71 2.27 -6.54
CA VAL A 89 -32.95 1.47 -6.66
C VAL A 89 -33.28 1.18 -8.13
N GLY A 90 -33.61 -0.08 -8.43
CA GLY A 90 -33.92 -0.53 -9.79
C GLY A 90 -32.69 -0.84 -10.65
N THR A 91 -31.48 -0.66 -10.12
CA THR A 91 -30.23 -1.01 -10.80
C THR A 91 -29.86 -2.46 -10.54
N THR A 92 -29.49 -3.17 -11.60
CA THR A 92 -28.93 -4.52 -11.53
C THR A 92 -27.44 -4.50 -11.79
N PHE A 93 -26.68 -5.33 -11.10
CA PHE A 93 -25.25 -5.49 -11.34
C PHE A 93 -24.98 -6.81 -12.07
N ASP A 94 -24.43 -6.74 -13.28
CA ASP A 94 -23.99 -7.90 -14.05
C ASP A 94 -22.47 -7.91 -14.08
N VAL A 95 -21.87 -8.89 -13.40
CA VAL A 95 -20.42 -9.04 -13.30
C VAL A 95 -19.73 -9.21 -14.66
N ASN A 96 -20.34 -9.91 -15.62
CA ASN A 96 -19.71 -10.16 -16.92
C ASN A 96 -19.66 -8.88 -17.74
N LYS A 97 -20.80 -8.17 -17.78
CA LYS A 97 -20.87 -6.85 -18.42
C LYS A 97 -19.91 -5.86 -17.77
N GLU A 98 -19.81 -5.87 -16.45
CA GLU A 98 -18.92 -4.98 -15.70
C GLU A 98 -17.44 -5.22 -16.04
N ILE A 99 -17.03 -6.47 -16.20
CA ILE A 99 -15.66 -6.84 -16.60
C ILE A 99 -15.34 -6.38 -18.02
N GLU A 100 -16.26 -6.57 -18.96
CA GLU A 100 -16.13 -6.10 -20.34
C GLU A 100 -15.97 -4.57 -20.39
N ASP A 101 -16.78 -3.89 -19.60
CA ASP A 101 -16.75 -2.45 -19.44
C ASP A 101 -15.41 -1.94 -18.88
N CYS A 102 -14.85 -2.61 -17.88
CA CYS A 102 -13.54 -2.27 -17.34
C CYS A 102 -12.39 -2.53 -18.33
N ALA A 103 -12.50 -3.58 -19.15
CA ALA A 103 -11.54 -3.86 -20.21
C ALA A 103 -11.57 -2.73 -21.26
N ARG A 104 -12.77 -2.26 -21.63
CA ARG A 104 -12.95 -1.12 -22.53
C ARG A 104 -12.35 0.17 -21.99
N LEU A 105 -12.55 0.48 -20.69
CA LEU A 105 -11.91 1.64 -20.05
C LEU A 105 -10.38 1.56 -20.09
N SER A 106 -9.82 0.38 -19.84
CA SER A 106 -8.37 0.18 -19.87
C SER A 106 -7.81 0.40 -21.28
N GLU A 107 -8.55 -0.01 -22.31
CA GLU A 107 -8.17 0.22 -23.71
C GLU A 107 -8.30 1.69 -24.11
N GLN A 108 -9.35 2.38 -23.66
CA GLN A 108 -9.51 3.82 -23.87
C GLN A 108 -8.32 4.61 -23.30
N ALA A 109 -7.87 4.28 -22.08
CA ALA A 109 -6.68 4.90 -21.50
C ALA A 109 -5.42 4.67 -22.38
N ARG A 110 -5.26 3.52 -23.03
CA ARG A 110 -4.13 3.28 -23.94
C ARG A 110 -4.20 4.10 -25.21
N GLN A 111 -5.42 4.32 -25.72
CA GLN A 111 -5.67 5.17 -26.88
C GLN A 111 -5.39 6.65 -26.55
N GLU A 112 -5.89 7.15 -25.42
CA GLU A 112 -5.58 8.49 -24.92
C GLU A 112 -4.05 8.70 -24.78
N ALA A 113 -3.32 7.68 -24.33
CA ALA A 113 -1.86 7.73 -24.22
C ALA A 113 -1.12 7.84 -25.59
N THR A 114 -1.83 7.73 -26.71
CA THR A 114 -1.28 7.94 -28.06
C THR A 114 -1.71 9.26 -28.69
N ASP A 115 -2.50 10.07 -27.99
CA ASP A 115 -2.91 11.37 -28.49
C ASP A 115 -1.71 12.32 -28.62
N ALA A 116 -1.72 13.14 -29.68
CA ALA A 116 -0.62 14.07 -29.96
C ALA A 116 -0.30 14.99 -28.77
N VAL A 117 -1.33 15.43 -28.04
CA VAL A 117 -1.18 16.25 -26.83
C VAL A 117 -0.51 15.47 -25.70
N GLN A 118 -0.88 14.21 -25.47
CA GLN A 118 -0.26 13.39 -24.43
C GLN A 118 1.18 13.02 -24.77
N ILE A 119 1.46 12.69 -26.03
CA ILE A 119 2.82 12.45 -26.51
C ILE A 119 3.70 13.69 -26.28
N ALA A 120 3.18 14.89 -26.57
CA ALA A 120 3.90 16.14 -26.29
C ALA A 120 4.16 16.33 -24.79
N LYS A 121 3.16 16.07 -23.93
CA LYS A 121 3.31 16.13 -22.46
C LYS A 121 4.35 15.13 -21.93
N PHE A 122 4.35 13.89 -22.41
CA PHE A 122 5.34 12.88 -22.01
C PHE A 122 6.75 13.29 -22.41
N ARG A 123 6.90 13.91 -23.59
CA ARG A 123 8.19 14.47 -24.03
C ARG A 123 8.63 15.63 -23.14
N GLU A 124 7.73 16.55 -22.80
CA GLU A 124 8.01 17.66 -21.89
C GLU A 124 8.42 17.16 -20.50
N GLN A 125 7.65 16.25 -19.91
CA GLN A 125 7.94 15.64 -18.60
C GLN A 125 9.28 14.91 -18.58
N ALA A 126 9.57 14.12 -19.62
CA ALA A 126 10.85 13.42 -19.74
C ALA A 126 12.03 14.39 -19.82
N ARG A 127 11.91 15.48 -20.60
CA ARG A 127 12.96 16.52 -20.69
C ARG A 127 13.16 17.24 -19.37
N THR A 128 12.07 17.64 -18.70
CA THR A 128 12.14 18.29 -17.38
C THR A 128 12.85 17.39 -16.37
N ARG A 129 12.52 16.09 -16.35
CA ARG A 129 13.20 15.13 -15.46
C ARG A 129 14.69 14.99 -15.79
N PHE A 130 15.07 14.98 -17.07
CA PHE A 130 16.49 14.93 -17.46
C PHE A 130 17.25 16.17 -16.96
N VAL A 131 16.66 17.36 -17.10
CA VAL A 131 17.25 18.60 -16.59
C VAL A 131 17.41 18.56 -15.07
N GLU A 132 16.43 18.02 -14.34
CA GLU A 132 16.52 17.82 -12.88
C GLU A 132 17.60 16.81 -12.49
N GLU A 133 17.70 15.69 -13.21
CA GLU A 133 18.69 14.63 -12.99
C GLU A 133 20.10 15.02 -13.46
N GLY A 134 20.24 16.15 -14.17
CA GLY A 134 21.50 16.60 -14.75
C GLY A 134 21.96 15.80 -15.97
N ARG A 135 21.00 15.20 -16.68
CA ARG A 135 21.18 14.47 -17.94
C ARG A 135 21.01 15.39 -19.14
N ASP A 136 21.57 14.99 -20.27
CA ASP A 136 21.44 15.71 -21.53
C ASP A 136 20.02 15.54 -22.12
N PRO A 137 19.18 16.59 -22.15
CA PRO A 137 17.81 16.50 -22.65
C PRO A 137 17.71 16.34 -24.17
N ASP A 138 18.83 16.41 -24.89
CA ASP A 138 18.90 16.31 -26.36
C ASP A 138 19.46 14.95 -26.83
N ASP A 139 19.79 14.02 -25.91
CA ASP A 139 20.05 12.62 -26.25
C ASP A 139 18.72 11.94 -26.64
N GLU A 140 18.47 11.85 -27.96
CA GLU A 140 17.23 11.32 -28.51
C GLU A 140 16.98 9.84 -28.16
N ASP A 141 18.00 9.02 -28.00
CA ASP A 141 17.81 7.58 -27.72
C ASP A 141 17.47 7.33 -26.24
N GLU A 142 18.13 8.05 -25.33
CA GLU A 142 17.74 8.04 -23.93
C GLU A 142 16.37 8.70 -23.69
N LEU A 143 16.09 9.79 -24.41
CA LEU A 143 14.82 10.51 -24.31
C LEU A 143 13.65 9.63 -24.77
N LYS A 144 13.77 8.88 -25.88
CA LYS A 144 12.74 7.90 -26.30
C LYS A 144 12.42 6.89 -25.19
N SER A 145 13.45 6.37 -24.54
CA SER A 145 13.29 5.41 -23.43
C SER A 145 12.63 6.05 -22.21
N ALA A 146 12.88 7.33 -21.96
CA ALA A 146 12.22 8.08 -20.90
C ALA A 146 10.74 8.39 -21.24
N ILE A 147 10.46 8.81 -22.47
CA ILE A 147 9.08 9.03 -22.96
C ILE A 147 8.26 7.74 -22.84
N PHE A 148 8.84 6.60 -23.22
CA PHE A 148 8.17 5.30 -23.07
C PHE A 148 7.85 4.99 -21.59
N ARG A 149 8.75 5.33 -20.66
CA ARG A 149 8.53 5.20 -19.22
C ARG A 149 7.42 6.13 -18.73
N GLU A 150 7.43 7.41 -19.11
CA GLU A 150 6.37 8.37 -18.77
C GLU A 150 5.01 7.89 -19.27
N ARG A 151 4.92 7.45 -20.53
CA ARG A 151 3.69 6.88 -21.09
C ARG A 151 3.19 5.69 -20.29
N LYS A 152 4.09 4.76 -19.91
CA LYS A 152 3.73 3.58 -19.13
C LYS A 152 3.23 3.95 -17.73
N MET A 153 3.88 4.92 -17.07
CA MET A 153 3.47 5.42 -15.77
C MET A 153 2.11 6.14 -15.84
N TRP A 154 1.91 6.97 -16.86
CA TRP A 154 0.65 7.65 -17.08
C TRP A 154 -0.51 6.67 -17.32
N ILE A 155 -0.33 5.65 -18.17
CA ILE A 155 -1.36 4.61 -18.36
C ILE A 155 -1.67 3.91 -17.04
N ARG A 156 -0.63 3.61 -16.24
CA ARG A 156 -0.76 2.98 -14.93
C ARG A 156 -1.60 3.85 -13.97
N GLU A 157 -1.31 5.14 -13.89
CA GLU A 157 -2.04 6.11 -13.06
C GLU A 157 -3.47 6.27 -13.55
N ARG A 158 -3.67 6.53 -14.85
CA ARG A 158 -5.00 6.72 -15.45
C ARG A 158 -5.91 5.51 -15.26
N THR A 159 -5.39 4.29 -15.45
CA THR A 159 -6.16 3.07 -15.20
C THR A 159 -6.42 2.82 -13.71
N THR A 160 -5.58 3.34 -12.82
CA THR A 160 -5.84 3.31 -11.36
C THR A 160 -6.97 4.28 -11.01
N GLU A 161 -6.95 5.51 -11.53
CA GLU A 161 -8.02 6.50 -11.34
C GLU A 161 -9.38 5.95 -11.81
N LEU A 162 -9.47 5.46 -13.05
CA LEU A 162 -10.69 4.90 -13.62
C LEU A 162 -11.23 3.71 -12.81
N GLY A 163 -10.33 2.86 -12.30
CA GLY A 163 -10.69 1.75 -11.44
C GLY A 163 -11.24 2.22 -10.09
N ALA A 164 -10.62 3.23 -9.50
CA ALA A 164 -11.06 3.81 -8.22
C ALA A 164 -12.42 4.50 -8.37
N GLU A 165 -12.62 5.28 -9.43
CA GLU A 165 -13.90 5.92 -9.77
C GLU A 165 -15.02 4.89 -9.92
N ARG A 166 -14.76 3.76 -10.61
CA ARG A 166 -15.74 2.67 -10.73
C ARG A 166 -16.04 1.98 -9.40
N ALA A 167 -15.01 1.63 -8.64
CA ALA A 167 -15.18 1.00 -7.33
C ALA A 167 -16.02 1.91 -6.41
N GLU A 168 -15.69 3.20 -6.37
CA GLU A 168 -16.42 4.23 -5.63
C GLU A 168 -17.88 4.34 -6.07
N TYR A 169 -18.12 4.39 -7.39
CA TYR A 169 -19.46 4.53 -7.94
C TYR A 169 -20.40 3.41 -7.50
N TRP A 170 -19.91 2.16 -7.47
CA TRP A 170 -20.70 1.03 -6.99
C TRP A 170 -20.69 0.86 -5.47
N GLY A 171 -19.77 1.56 -4.78
CA GLY A 171 -19.67 1.65 -3.32
C GLY A 171 -18.64 0.74 -2.66
N TRP A 172 -17.67 0.22 -3.40
CA TRP A 172 -16.50 -0.43 -2.81
C TRP A 172 -15.48 0.61 -2.32
N THR A 173 -14.66 0.25 -1.33
CA THR A 173 -13.71 1.18 -0.71
C THR A 173 -12.47 1.43 -1.56
N ASN A 174 -12.12 0.47 -2.41
CA ASN A 174 -10.94 0.52 -3.28
C ASN A 174 -11.02 -0.55 -4.38
N ILE A 175 -10.05 -0.53 -5.30
CA ILE A 175 -10.00 -1.44 -6.46
C ILE A 175 -9.80 -2.90 -6.02
N TYR A 176 -9.08 -3.14 -4.93
CA TYR A 176 -8.88 -4.47 -4.36
C TYR A 176 -10.21 -5.14 -4.00
N THR A 177 -11.00 -4.51 -3.12
CA THR A 177 -12.28 -5.04 -2.63
C THR A 177 -13.28 -5.24 -3.76
N TYR A 178 -13.30 -4.29 -4.70
CA TYR A 178 -14.08 -4.37 -5.93
C TYR A 178 -13.70 -5.61 -6.76
N SER A 179 -12.42 -5.77 -7.10
CA SER A 179 -11.96 -6.89 -7.94
C SER A 179 -12.15 -8.26 -7.29
N LYS A 180 -12.03 -8.36 -5.95
CA LYS A 180 -12.35 -9.57 -5.19
C LYS A 180 -13.85 -9.89 -5.27
N SER A 181 -14.73 -8.89 -5.16
CA SER A 181 -16.16 -9.09 -5.33
C SER A 181 -16.51 -9.59 -6.74
N LEU A 182 -15.90 -9.03 -7.79
CA LEU A 182 -16.11 -9.54 -9.17
C LEU A 182 -15.71 -11.02 -9.29
N ALA A 183 -14.58 -11.40 -8.70
CA ALA A 183 -14.10 -12.79 -8.71
C ALA A 183 -15.07 -13.75 -7.98
N GLU A 184 -15.58 -13.34 -6.81
CA GLU A 184 -16.58 -14.11 -6.07
C GLU A 184 -17.85 -14.33 -6.89
N GLN A 185 -18.33 -13.29 -7.58
CA GLN A 185 -19.55 -13.37 -8.38
C GLN A 185 -19.41 -14.36 -9.55
N ILE A 186 -18.27 -14.35 -10.24
CA ILE A 186 -17.99 -15.33 -11.29
C ILE A 186 -17.99 -16.74 -10.72
N LEU A 187 -17.31 -16.97 -9.59
CA LEU A 187 -17.27 -18.29 -8.95
C LEU A 187 -18.67 -18.74 -8.53
N ALA A 188 -19.43 -17.86 -7.89
CA ALA A 188 -20.78 -18.16 -7.41
C ALA A 188 -21.74 -18.60 -8.52
N GLN A 189 -21.56 -18.10 -9.75
CA GLN A 189 -22.36 -18.48 -10.93
C GLN A 189 -22.10 -19.91 -11.44
N GLN A 190 -21.04 -20.60 -11.01
CA GLN A 190 -20.63 -21.88 -11.58
C GLN A 190 -21.36 -23.06 -10.91
N GLY A 191 -22.35 -23.64 -11.58
CA GLY A 191 -23.13 -24.76 -11.04
C GLY A 191 -22.42 -26.11 -11.02
N ASP A 192 -21.33 -26.25 -11.78
CA ASP A 192 -20.63 -27.52 -12.03
C ASP A 192 -19.43 -27.77 -11.09
N VAL A 193 -19.15 -26.83 -10.18
CA VAL A 193 -18.00 -26.87 -9.27
C VAL A 193 -18.45 -26.67 -7.82
N ILE A 194 -18.00 -27.56 -6.93
CA ILE A 194 -18.15 -27.40 -5.48
C ILE A 194 -17.23 -26.28 -5.04
N LYS A 195 -17.78 -25.27 -4.38
CA LYS A 195 -17.07 -24.01 -4.15
C LYS A 195 -17.38 -23.40 -2.81
N ILE A 196 -16.36 -22.84 -2.19
CA ILE A 196 -16.46 -22.07 -0.96
C ILE A 196 -15.63 -20.80 -1.08
N LEU A 197 -16.17 -19.69 -0.58
CA LEU A 197 -15.54 -18.39 -0.46
C LEU A 197 -15.16 -18.18 1.02
N VAL A 198 -13.87 -18.08 1.31
CA VAL A 198 -13.39 -17.72 2.65
C VAL A 198 -13.05 -16.23 2.66
N ARG A 199 -13.75 -15.46 3.48
CA ARG A 199 -13.62 -14.01 3.60
C ARG A 199 -12.94 -13.67 4.93
N PRO A 200 -11.62 -13.47 4.97
CA PRO A 200 -10.95 -12.94 6.15
C PRO A 200 -11.23 -11.45 6.36
N SER A 201 -11.28 -11.03 7.62
CA SER A 201 -11.20 -9.62 8.05
C SER A 201 -9.74 -9.13 8.04
N VAL A 202 -9.35 -8.16 8.87
CA VAL A 202 -7.96 -7.68 8.92
C VAL A 202 -7.07 -8.78 9.48
N VAL A 203 -6.27 -9.40 8.61
CA VAL A 203 -5.34 -10.46 9.01
C VAL A 203 -4.10 -9.85 9.63
N GLU A 204 -3.79 -10.26 10.85
CA GLU A 204 -2.60 -9.83 11.58
C GLU A 204 -1.75 -11.04 12.01
N SER A 205 -0.72 -10.77 12.82
CA SER A 205 0.30 -11.74 13.21
C SER A 205 -0.26 -13.07 13.71
N ALA A 206 0.50 -14.15 13.47
CA ALA A 206 0.15 -15.45 14.01
C ALA A 206 0.11 -15.41 15.54
N ASN A 207 -0.95 -15.98 16.12
CA ASN A 207 -1.03 -16.16 17.57
C ASN A 207 -0.12 -17.30 18.03
N GLN A 208 -0.08 -18.41 17.28
CA GLN A 208 0.67 -19.62 17.63
C GLN A 208 1.49 -20.18 16.46
N TYR A 209 0.92 -20.32 15.25
CA TYR A 209 1.59 -21.02 14.14
C TYR A 209 1.87 -20.08 12.94
N PRO A 210 3.08 -20.09 12.33
CA PRO A 210 4.21 -20.98 12.57
C PRO A 210 4.96 -20.71 13.89
N PHE A 211 4.85 -19.48 14.41
CA PHE A 211 5.25 -19.08 15.75
C PHE A 211 4.56 -17.76 16.11
N ALA A 212 4.43 -17.46 17.40
CA ALA A 212 3.81 -16.23 17.89
C ALA A 212 4.52 -14.98 17.33
N GLY A 213 3.74 -14.06 16.75
CA GLY A 213 4.24 -12.80 16.19
C GLY A 213 4.80 -12.92 14.78
N TRP A 214 4.66 -14.08 14.12
CA TRP A 214 4.98 -14.20 12.70
C TRP A 214 4.07 -13.28 11.88
N ASN A 215 4.68 -12.42 11.04
CA ASN A 215 3.98 -11.51 10.15
C ASN A 215 4.86 -11.24 8.93
N GLU A 216 4.24 -11.05 7.77
CA GLU A 216 4.90 -10.72 6.52
C GLU A 216 4.09 -9.67 5.75
N GLY A 217 4.78 -8.62 5.30
CA GLY A 217 4.18 -7.57 4.48
C GLY A 217 3.57 -6.41 5.26
N PHE A 218 2.94 -5.49 4.51
CA PHE A 218 2.34 -4.27 5.03
C PHE A 218 0.92 -4.55 5.51
N THR A 219 0.73 -4.70 6.83
CA THR A 219 -0.58 -4.91 7.44
C THR A 219 -1.27 -3.60 7.82
N THR A 220 -2.58 -3.66 8.07
CA THR A 220 -3.42 -2.46 8.29
C THR A 220 -3.06 -1.71 9.57
N THR A 221 -2.61 -2.43 10.58
CA THR A 221 -2.26 -1.86 11.89
C THR A 221 -0.83 -1.28 11.93
N ALA A 222 0.07 -1.72 11.06
CA ALA A 222 1.49 -1.30 11.08
C ALA A 222 1.68 0.24 10.93
N PRO A 223 0.97 0.94 10.02
CA PRO A 223 1.06 2.40 9.92
C PRO A 223 0.57 3.12 11.17
N LEU A 224 -0.54 2.67 11.76
CA LEU A 224 -1.09 3.25 12.99
C LEU A 224 -0.06 3.23 14.12
N ILE A 225 0.65 2.11 14.25
CA ILE A 225 1.71 1.93 15.25
C ILE A 225 2.90 2.80 14.94
N LEU A 226 3.35 2.83 13.67
CA LEU A 226 4.46 3.67 13.24
C LEU A 226 4.20 5.15 13.55
N ILE A 227 2.98 5.63 13.31
CA ILE A 227 2.57 7.01 13.58
C ILE A 227 2.64 7.33 15.08
N ALA A 228 2.14 6.42 15.91
CA ALA A 228 2.23 6.57 17.36
C ALA A 228 3.69 6.56 17.87
N LEU A 229 4.53 5.68 17.33
CA LEU A 229 5.96 5.59 17.66
C LEU A 229 6.75 6.82 17.18
N ARG A 230 6.33 7.46 16.08
CA ARG A 230 6.88 8.75 15.60
C ARG A 230 6.47 9.94 16.47
N GLY A 231 5.68 9.72 17.52
CA GLY A 231 5.39 10.71 18.55
C GLY A 231 4.17 11.58 18.27
N GLN A 232 3.33 11.23 17.28
CA GLN A 232 2.05 11.91 17.07
C GLN A 232 1.03 11.43 18.12
N PRO A 233 0.52 12.33 19.00
CA PRO A 233 -0.42 11.93 20.04
C PRO A 233 -1.85 11.83 19.54
N LEU A 234 -2.24 12.63 18.54
CA LEU A 234 -3.63 12.71 18.09
C LEU A 234 -3.84 11.78 16.91
N ILE A 235 -4.70 10.77 17.06
CA ILE A 235 -4.97 9.78 16.02
C ILE A 235 -6.44 9.89 15.60
N PRO A 236 -6.74 10.23 14.34
CA PRO A 236 -8.11 10.37 13.85
C PRO A 236 -8.80 9.00 13.75
N VAL A 237 -9.74 8.70 14.64
CA VAL A 237 -10.48 7.43 14.68
C VAL A 237 -11.93 7.63 15.11
N ASN A 238 -12.82 6.72 14.74
CA ASN A 238 -14.12 6.57 15.41
C ASN A 238 -13.95 5.61 16.60
N GLU A 239 -13.99 6.11 17.83
CA GLU A 239 -13.73 5.32 19.05
C GLU A 239 -14.59 4.07 19.20
N LYS A 240 -15.82 4.08 18.67
CA LYS A 240 -16.78 2.98 18.82
C LYS A 240 -16.69 1.96 17.70
N LEU A 241 -15.95 2.27 16.63
CA LEU A 241 -15.82 1.40 15.47
C LEU A 241 -14.99 0.18 15.86
N VAL A 242 -15.51 -1.01 15.54
CA VAL A 242 -14.78 -2.27 15.69
C VAL A 242 -13.88 -2.48 14.49
N LEU A 243 -12.57 -2.49 14.71
CA LEU A 243 -11.63 -2.94 13.69
C LEU A 243 -11.50 -4.47 13.83
N ASP A 244 -12.18 -5.19 12.95
CA ASP A 244 -12.20 -6.65 13.00
C ASP A 244 -10.83 -7.22 12.58
N VAL A 245 -10.05 -7.62 13.59
CA VAL A 245 -8.73 -8.22 13.47
C VAL A 245 -8.82 -9.73 13.67
N VAL A 246 -8.09 -10.51 12.89
CA VAL A 246 -8.00 -11.96 13.06
C VAL A 246 -6.54 -12.44 12.88
N PRO A 247 -6.00 -13.26 13.80
CA PRO A 247 -4.68 -13.87 13.61
C PRO A 247 -4.63 -14.77 12.36
N VAL A 248 -3.51 -14.71 11.61
CA VAL A 248 -3.35 -15.46 10.35
C VAL A 248 -3.46 -16.98 10.50
N ASP A 249 -3.05 -17.54 11.63
CA ASP A 249 -3.21 -18.96 11.92
C ASP A 249 -4.67 -19.34 12.11
N MET A 250 -5.48 -18.46 12.70
CA MET A 250 -6.93 -18.68 12.76
C MET A 250 -7.58 -18.65 11.37
N VAL A 251 -7.13 -17.75 10.49
CA VAL A 251 -7.60 -17.71 9.09
C VAL A 251 -7.23 -18.99 8.36
N ALA A 252 -6.00 -19.49 8.54
CA ALA A 252 -5.56 -20.76 7.97
C ALA A 252 -6.43 -21.93 8.48
N GLY A 253 -6.77 -21.95 9.77
CA GLY A 253 -7.69 -22.93 10.35
C GLY A 253 -9.07 -22.90 9.70
N VAL A 254 -9.64 -21.71 9.45
CA VAL A 254 -10.92 -21.57 8.73
C VAL A 254 -10.81 -22.06 7.28
N ILE A 255 -9.73 -21.74 6.57
CA ILE A 255 -9.51 -22.20 5.20
C ILE A 255 -9.46 -23.74 5.14
N LEU A 256 -8.72 -24.36 6.05
CA LEU A 256 -8.61 -25.82 6.13
C LEU A 256 -9.94 -26.47 6.52
N GLY A 257 -10.67 -25.88 7.46
CA GLY A 257 -11.99 -26.36 7.84
C GLY A 257 -13.00 -26.24 6.70
N ALA A 258 -12.99 -25.13 5.97
CA ALA A 258 -13.80 -24.95 4.77
C ALA A 258 -13.44 -25.99 3.69
N ALA A 259 -12.15 -26.23 3.46
CA ALA A 259 -11.69 -27.27 2.55
C ALA A 259 -12.19 -28.66 2.96
N MET A 260 -12.12 -29.01 4.24
CA MET A 260 -12.70 -30.24 4.78
C MET A 260 -14.20 -30.32 4.49
N ASN A 261 -14.95 -29.23 4.72
CA ASN A 261 -16.39 -29.19 4.47
C ASN A 261 -16.73 -29.44 2.99
N ALA A 262 -15.99 -28.82 2.07
CA ALA A 262 -16.16 -29.03 0.63
C ALA A 262 -15.87 -30.47 0.18
N LEU A 263 -15.05 -31.22 0.94
CA LEU A 263 -14.75 -32.61 0.64
C LEU A 263 -15.85 -33.56 1.12
N VAL A 264 -16.68 -33.20 2.09
CA VAL A 264 -17.72 -34.09 2.64
C VAL A 264 -19.14 -33.68 2.25
N ASP A 265 -19.35 -32.41 1.90
CA ASP A 265 -20.63 -31.87 1.45
C ASP A 265 -20.53 -31.44 -0.02
N ASP A 266 -21.43 -31.92 -0.88
CA ASP A 266 -21.52 -31.52 -2.29
C ASP A 266 -22.18 -30.14 -2.46
N LYS A 267 -22.84 -29.61 -1.41
CA LYS A 267 -23.51 -28.31 -1.40
C LYS A 267 -23.19 -27.53 -0.12
N PRO A 268 -21.90 -27.29 0.19
CA PRO A 268 -21.51 -26.57 1.39
C PRO A 268 -22.05 -25.12 1.36
N PRO A 269 -22.18 -24.46 2.52
CA PRO A 269 -22.42 -23.02 2.57
C PRO A 269 -21.39 -22.27 1.71
N LEU A 270 -21.85 -21.28 0.93
CA LEU A 270 -20.98 -20.63 -0.04
C LEU A 270 -19.92 -19.73 0.61
N VAL A 271 -20.22 -19.09 1.74
CA VAL A 271 -19.36 -18.07 2.34
C VAL A 271 -19.01 -18.43 3.78
N PHE A 272 -17.73 -18.32 4.12
CA PHE A 272 -17.21 -18.44 5.49
C PHE A 272 -16.43 -17.16 5.83
N GLN A 273 -16.90 -16.38 6.79
CA GLN A 273 -16.22 -15.17 7.26
C GLN A 273 -15.24 -15.53 8.38
N ALA A 274 -13.94 -15.45 8.09
CA ALA A 274 -12.89 -15.62 9.08
C ALA A 274 -12.66 -14.28 9.78
N CYS A 275 -13.45 -14.03 10.82
CA CYS A 275 -13.44 -12.80 11.60
C CYS A 275 -13.51 -13.10 13.11
N SER A 276 -13.27 -12.07 13.92
CA SER A 276 -13.37 -12.16 15.39
C SER A 276 -14.37 -11.16 15.98
N GLY A 277 -14.76 -10.12 15.24
CA GLY A 277 -15.46 -8.96 15.80
C GLY A 277 -16.87 -9.25 16.32
N ASP A 278 -17.53 -10.30 15.85
CA ASP A 278 -18.86 -10.69 16.33
C ASP A 278 -18.88 -11.40 17.69
N SER A 279 -17.74 -11.94 18.10
CA SER A 279 -17.59 -12.82 19.26
C SER A 279 -16.59 -12.26 20.28
N ASN A 280 -15.58 -11.52 19.81
CA ASN A 280 -14.58 -10.85 20.61
C ASN A 280 -14.21 -9.47 20.01
N PRO A 281 -15.10 -8.47 20.10
CA PRO A 281 -14.92 -7.17 19.45
C PRO A 281 -13.71 -6.41 19.97
N LEU A 282 -12.96 -5.82 19.05
CA LEU A 282 -11.84 -4.91 19.32
C LEU A 282 -12.15 -3.52 18.74
N ASP A 283 -12.59 -2.61 19.60
CA ASP A 283 -12.88 -1.23 19.19
C ASP A 283 -11.62 -0.36 19.06
N MET A 284 -11.72 0.71 18.27
CA MET A 284 -10.61 1.62 18.04
C MET A 284 -10.11 2.27 19.34
N LYS A 285 -10.99 2.57 20.30
CA LYS A 285 -10.57 3.11 21.59
C LYS A 285 -9.63 2.17 22.32
N ARG A 286 -9.93 0.87 22.33
CA ARG A 286 -9.09 -0.18 22.92
C ARG A 286 -7.77 -0.30 22.16
N ILE A 287 -7.78 -0.27 20.83
CA ILE A 287 -6.56 -0.31 20.01
C ILE A 287 -5.65 0.87 20.33
N ILE A 288 -6.18 2.10 20.34
CA ILE A 288 -5.38 3.29 20.66
C ILE A 288 -4.81 3.21 22.08
N GLY A 289 -5.58 2.69 23.04
CA GLY A 289 -5.09 2.43 24.40
C GLY A 289 -3.92 1.43 24.43
N LEU A 290 -4.02 0.31 23.69
CA LEU A 290 -2.95 -0.69 23.60
C LEU A 290 -1.70 -0.13 22.90
N VAL A 291 -1.88 0.63 21.82
CA VAL A 291 -0.80 1.35 21.13
C VAL A 291 -0.12 2.35 22.07
N GLY A 292 -0.89 3.08 22.87
CA GLY A 292 -0.37 4.01 23.88
C GLY A 292 0.47 3.31 24.96
N LEU A 293 0.00 2.18 25.47
CA LEU A 293 0.74 1.35 26.43
C LEU A 293 2.07 0.86 25.86
N TYR A 294 2.04 0.31 24.65
CA TYR A 294 3.25 -0.17 23.98
C TYR A 294 4.23 0.96 23.67
N LYS A 295 3.73 2.13 23.22
CA LYS A 295 4.56 3.33 23.03
C LYS A 295 5.27 3.71 24.33
N ARG A 296 4.54 3.73 25.45
CA ARG A 296 5.10 4.07 26.76
C ARG A 296 6.24 3.11 27.13
N GLU A 297 6.00 1.81 27.05
CA GLU A 297 7.00 0.77 27.30
C GLU A 297 8.22 0.94 26.38
N HIS A 298 7.98 1.10 25.08
CA HIS A 298 9.03 1.30 24.09
C HIS A 298 9.95 2.47 24.42
N PHE A 299 9.39 3.64 24.77
CA PHE A 299 10.20 4.82 25.09
C PHE A 299 10.88 4.74 26.47
N GLN A 300 10.31 3.98 27.42
CA GLN A 300 10.96 3.71 28.71
C GLN A 300 12.17 2.80 28.57
N GLU A 301 12.10 1.79 27.70
CA GLU A 301 13.19 0.85 27.43
C GLU A 301 14.22 1.38 26.42
N LYS A 302 13.91 2.48 25.73
CA LYS A 302 14.76 3.03 24.68
C LYS A 302 16.07 3.59 25.26
N GLU A 303 17.16 2.85 25.08
CA GLU A 303 18.50 3.25 25.47
C GLU A 303 19.14 4.29 24.54
N THR A 304 18.61 4.42 23.31
CA THR A 304 19.13 5.35 22.30
C THR A 304 18.47 6.73 22.40
N GLY A 305 19.26 7.79 22.17
CA GLY A 305 18.78 9.18 22.26
C GLY A 305 18.90 9.77 23.67
N ASN A 306 18.29 10.94 23.88
CA ASN A 306 18.34 11.63 25.16
C ASN A 306 17.28 11.04 26.11
N LYS A 307 17.71 10.52 27.27
CA LYS A 307 16.82 9.93 28.29
C LYS A 307 15.69 10.87 28.74
N LEU A 308 15.94 12.17 28.84
CA LEU A 308 14.91 13.14 29.21
C LEU A 308 13.83 13.24 28.12
N VAL A 309 14.24 13.28 26.85
CA VAL A 309 13.33 13.32 25.70
C VAL A 309 12.53 12.02 25.60
N ASN A 310 13.17 10.88 25.82
CA ASN A 310 12.50 9.58 25.85
C ASN A 310 11.46 9.51 26.98
N ASN A 311 11.78 9.99 28.18
CA ASN A 311 10.84 10.05 29.30
C ASN A 311 9.63 10.96 28.99
N VAL A 312 9.86 12.11 28.37
CA VAL A 312 8.76 13.01 27.94
C VAL A 312 7.91 12.33 26.86
N ALA A 313 8.54 11.69 25.86
CA ALA A 313 7.82 10.97 24.81
C ALA A 313 6.99 9.81 25.35
N ALA A 314 7.47 9.12 26.39
CA ALA A 314 6.74 8.06 27.10
C ALA A 314 5.51 8.60 27.87
N MET A 315 5.53 9.84 28.33
CA MET A 315 4.39 10.49 29.01
C MET A 315 3.32 11.01 28.05
N ILE A 316 3.64 11.13 26.77
CA ILE A 316 2.69 11.60 25.76
C ILE A 316 1.81 10.42 25.35
N GLU A 317 0.55 10.44 25.81
CA GLU A 317 -0.44 9.42 25.45
C GLU A 317 -0.90 9.55 24.00
N ALA A 318 -1.25 8.40 23.42
CA ALA A 318 -2.02 8.35 22.18
C ALA A 318 -3.50 8.60 22.52
N ILE A 319 -4.09 9.60 21.87
CA ILE A 319 -5.45 10.08 22.13
C ILE A 319 -6.26 9.92 20.84
N PRO A 320 -7.36 9.15 20.88
CA PRO A 320 -8.28 9.10 19.76
C PRO A 320 -8.95 10.47 19.60
N VAL A 321 -9.02 10.98 18.38
CA VAL A 321 -9.70 12.24 18.06
C VAL A 321 -10.61 12.07 16.85
N THR A 322 -11.61 12.94 16.73
CA THR A 322 -12.39 13.01 15.49
C THR A 322 -11.54 13.59 14.36
N HIS A 323 -11.87 13.24 13.10
CA HIS A 323 -11.21 13.79 11.92
C HIS A 323 -11.20 15.33 11.91
N ARG A 324 -12.34 15.94 12.26
CA ARG A 324 -12.46 17.41 12.33
C ARG A 324 -11.54 18.00 13.39
N THR A 325 -11.46 17.38 14.57
CA THR A 325 -10.54 17.80 15.63
C THR A 325 -9.09 17.68 15.17
N TYR A 326 -8.74 16.58 14.48
CA TYR A 326 -7.41 16.38 13.92
C TYR A 326 -7.03 17.50 12.95
N GLU A 327 -7.87 17.81 11.95
CA GLU A 327 -7.61 18.89 10.98
C GLU A 327 -7.43 20.26 11.66
N LEU A 328 -8.29 20.58 12.63
CA LEU A 328 -8.27 21.86 13.35
C LEU A 328 -7.11 21.99 14.34
N THR A 329 -6.49 20.90 14.77
CA THR A 329 -5.39 20.93 15.76
C THR A 329 -4.02 20.72 15.12
N SER A 330 -3.93 19.86 14.11
CA SER A 330 -2.69 19.56 13.37
C SER A 330 -2.28 20.69 12.43
N ALA A 331 -3.19 21.23 11.61
CA ALA A 331 -2.86 22.28 10.64
C ALA A 331 -2.40 23.62 11.28
N PRO A 332 -2.98 24.09 12.40
CA PRO A 332 -2.49 25.29 13.09
C PRO A 332 -1.23 25.05 13.91
N MET A 333 -0.97 23.83 14.39
CA MET A 333 0.27 23.47 15.08
C MET A 333 1.46 23.51 14.10
N LEU A 334 1.30 22.94 12.90
CA LEU A 334 2.28 23.01 11.81
C LEU A 334 2.58 24.46 11.43
N ASN A 335 1.54 25.26 11.18
CA ASN A 335 1.69 26.69 10.84
C ASN A 335 2.30 27.53 11.98
N LYS A 336 1.99 27.22 13.25
CA LYS A 336 2.61 27.92 14.38
C LYS A 336 4.08 27.55 14.53
N LEU A 337 4.43 26.27 14.43
CA LEU A 337 5.82 25.80 14.48
C LEU A 337 6.66 26.42 13.36
N ALA A 338 6.15 26.41 12.13
CA ALA A 338 6.79 27.05 10.98
C ALA A 338 6.98 28.57 11.19
N LYS A 339 5.93 29.29 11.62
CA LYS A 339 6.01 30.73 11.91
C LYS A 339 6.92 31.09 13.09
N THR A 340 6.98 30.23 14.11
CA THR A 340 7.94 30.43 15.21
C THR A 340 9.37 30.14 14.78
N ALA A 341 9.60 29.21 13.86
CA ALA A 341 10.92 28.96 13.29
C ALA A 341 11.41 30.18 12.45
N ASP A 342 10.55 30.75 11.61
CA ASP A 342 10.83 32.00 10.87
C ASP A 342 11.11 33.18 11.82
N GLY A 343 10.32 33.34 12.88
CA GLY A 343 10.51 34.41 13.85
C GLY A 343 11.80 34.30 14.68
N TRP A 344 12.38 33.11 14.79
CA TRP A 344 13.70 32.90 15.41
C TRP A 344 14.85 33.07 14.40
N LEU A 345 14.64 32.71 13.13
CA LEU A 345 15.58 32.94 12.03
C LEU A 345 15.83 34.44 11.79
N ASP A 346 14.77 35.24 11.81
CA ASP A 346 14.87 36.70 11.65
C ASP A 346 15.51 37.40 12.87
N LYS A 347 15.35 36.84 14.08
CA LYS A 347 15.91 37.44 15.31
C LYS A 347 17.34 36.98 15.64
N ALA A 348 17.84 35.92 15.00
CA ALA A 348 19.16 35.36 15.25
C ALA A 348 20.23 35.79 14.21
N ALA A 349 19.97 36.82 13.41
CA ALA A 349 20.94 37.37 12.45
C ALA A 349 21.64 38.66 12.95
N PRO A 350 22.59 38.61 13.90
CA PRO A 350 23.50 39.73 14.12
C PRO A 350 24.56 39.74 13.00
N ARG A 351 24.83 40.94 12.47
CA ARG A 351 25.75 41.21 11.35
C ARG A 351 27.25 40.95 11.61
N TRP A 352 27.64 40.21 12.65
CA TRP A 352 29.05 39.94 12.96
C TRP A 352 29.21 38.52 13.52
N GLY A 353 29.77 37.60 12.73
CA GLY A 353 30.13 36.24 13.17
C GLY A 353 29.82 35.14 12.16
N GLY A 354 30.69 34.96 11.15
CA GLY A 354 30.60 33.87 10.19
C GLY A 354 30.91 32.50 10.80
N GLY A 355 30.18 31.48 10.36
CA GLY A 355 30.57 30.07 10.45
C GLY A 355 29.74 29.17 11.36
N ARG A 356 29.27 29.65 12.53
CA ARG A 356 28.56 28.79 13.51
C ARG A 356 27.03 28.83 13.45
N ILE A 357 26.45 29.93 12.95
CA ILE A 357 24.99 30.12 12.90
C ILE A 357 24.37 29.49 11.64
N GLY A 358 25.10 29.44 10.52
CA GLY A 358 24.60 28.83 9.26
C GLY A 358 24.29 27.33 9.38
N ASN A 359 25.07 26.60 10.19
CA ASN A 359 24.79 25.20 10.50
C ASN A 359 23.49 25.06 11.31
N ILE A 360 23.24 25.93 12.29
CA ILE A 360 22.00 25.90 13.09
C ILE A 360 20.78 26.20 12.22
N VAL A 361 20.88 27.17 11.30
CA VAL A 361 19.79 27.51 10.36
C VAL A 361 19.50 26.35 9.40
N SER A 362 20.54 25.77 8.79
CA SER A 362 20.37 24.63 7.90
C SER A 362 19.90 23.37 8.64
N ASP A 363 20.30 23.16 9.89
CA ASP A 363 19.82 22.06 10.73
C ASP A 363 18.36 22.25 11.16
N LEU A 364 17.92 23.49 11.39
CA LEU A 364 16.51 23.84 11.63
C LEU A 364 15.66 23.66 10.38
N GLN A 365 16.12 24.16 9.22
CA GLN A 365 15.44 23.96 7.93
C GLN A 365 15.30 22.47 7.61
N LYS A 366 16.38 21.69 7.75
CA LYS A 366 16.34 20.22 7.62
C LYS A 366 15.38 19.57 8.61
N SER A 367 15.29 20.09 9.84
CA SER A 367 14.37 19.57 10.86
C SER A 367 12.91 19.88 10.52
N VAL A 368 12.63 21.08 9.99
CA VAL A 368 11.29 21.49 9.53
C VAL A 368 10.89 20.69 8.29
N GLU A 369 11.74 20.60 7.26
CA GLU A 369 11.50 19.77 6.07
C GLU A 369 11.28 18.30 6.44
N LYS A 370 12.08 17.76 7.37
CA LYS A 370 11.91 16.39 7.89
C LYS A 370 10.57 16.23 8.62
N PHE A 371 10.13 17.24 9.38
CA PHE A 371 8.85 17.22 10.10
C PHE A 371 7.66 17.30 9.14
N GLU A 372 7.69 18.22 8.17
CA GLU A 372 6.67 18.35 7.11
C GLU A 372 6.58 17.06 6.29
N ARG A 373 7.72 16.47 5.89
CA ARG A 373 7.76 15.19 5.18
C ARG A 373 7.18 14.04 5.99
N THR A 374 7.57 13.92 7.26
CA THR A 374 7.03 12.90 8.18
C THR A 374 5.52 13.04 8.34
N THR A 375 5.02 14.28 8.31
CA THR A 375 3.60 14.60 8.41
C THR A 375 2.86 14.19 7.14
N GLN A 376 3.40 14.48 5.94
CA GLN A 376 2.76 14.08 4.68
C GLN A 376 2.70 12.55 4.51
N GLU A 377 3.79 11.83 4.80
CA GLU A 377 3.80 10.35 4.81
C GLU A 377 2.72 9.78 5.73
N THR A 378 2.54 10.41 6.88
CA THR A 378 1.54 10.03 7.88
C THR A 378 0.11 10.30 7.38
N VAL A 379 -0.12 11.46 6.75
CA VAL A 379 -1.41 11.83 6.16
C VAL A 379 -1.79 10.88 5.04
N ASP A 380 -0.85 10.52 4.17
CA ASP A 380 -1.09 9.59 3.06
C ASP A 380 -1.41 8.18 3.56
N ALA A 381 -0.68 7.70 4.59
CA ALA A 381 -1.00 6.46 5.27
C ALA A 381 -2.39 6.51 5.92
N PHE A 382 -2.75 7.59 6.62
CA PHE A 382 -4.08 7.77 7.20
C PHE A 382 -5.20 7.75 6.15
N ALA A 383 -5.03 8.43 5.02
CA ALA A 383 -6.03 8.50 3.97
C ALA A 383 -6.36 7.10 3.41
N MET A 384 -5.35 6.24 3.29
CA MET A 384 -5.50 4.87 2.82
C MET A 384 -6.35 3.99 3.76
N PHE A 385 -6.21 4.18 5.07
CA PHE A 385 -6.87 3.35 6.08
C PHE A 385 -8.14 3.96 6.70
N LYS A 386 -8.42 5.23 6.39
CA LYS A 386 -9.62 5.94 6.84
C LYS A 386 -10.93 5.16 6.67
N PRO A 387 -11.19 4.44 5.55
CA PRO A 387 -12.42 3.67 5.40
C PRO A 387 -12.60 2.57 6.46
N PHE A 388 -11.51 2.07 7.06
CA PHE A 388 -11.52 0.98 8.02
C PHE A 388 -11.47 1.46 9.47
N MET A 389 -11.04 2.70 9.73
CA MET A 389 -10.84 3.24 11.08
C MET A 389 -11.86 4.34 11.46
N ILE A 390 -12.52 4.94 10.47
CA ILE A 390 -13.39 6.10 10.67
C ILE A 390 -14.76 5.89 10.03
N ASP A 391 -14.79 5.55 8.74
CA ASP A 391 -15.99 5.78 7.93
C ASP A 391 -17.02 4.63 7.98
N ASN A 392 -16.60 3.37 8.06
CA ASN A 392 -17.50 2.22 7.91
C ASN A 392 -17.49 1.31 9.14
N GLU A 393 -18.66 1.15 9.77
CA GLU A 393 -18.84 0.29 10.95
C GLU A 393 -19.28 -1.11 10.50
N TYR A 394 -18.33 -2.05 10.42
CA TYR A 394 -18.61 -3.43 10.02
C TYR A 394 -18.85 -4.33 11.23
N LEU A 395 -19.87 -5.19 11.13
CA LEU A 395 -20.03 -6.34 12.02
C LEU A 395 -20.17 -7.62 11.19
N TYR A 396 -19.05 -8.31 10.94
CA TYR A 396 -19.01 -9.54 10.16
C TYR A 396 -19.44 -10.74 11.01
N ARG A 397 -20.42 -11.51 10.53
CA ARG A 397 -20.92 -12.72 11.20
C ARG A 397 -20.18 -13.97 10.73
N ALA A 398 -19.60 -14.73 11.66
CA ALA A 398 -18.91 -16.01 11.40
C ALA A 398 -19.79 -17.22 11.76
N ASP A 399 -21.07 -17.22 11.37
CA ASP A 399 -22.05 -18.23 11.76
C ASP A 399 -21.75 -19.61 11.14
N ASN A 400 -21.36 -19.64 9.87
CA ASN A 400 -20.96 -20.86 9.15
C ASN A 400 -19.64 -21.41 9.68
N VAL A 401 -18.70 -20.55 10.06
CA VAL A 401 -17.44 -20.99 10.71
C VAL A 401 -17.74 -21.63 12.07
N ARG A 402 -18.60 -21.02 12.89
CA ARG A 402 -19.03 -21.62 14.17
C ARG A 402 -19.75 -22.96 13.98
N ALA A 403 -20.67 -23.03 13.01
CA ALA A 403 -21.38 -24.26 12.71
C ALA A 403 -20.42 -25.39 12.28
N LEU A 404 -19.43 -25.07 11.44
CA LEU A 404 -18.37 -25.98 11.03
C LEU A 404 -17.53 -26.45 12.22
N MET A 405 -17.06 -25.52 13.06
CA MET A 405 -16.22 -25.85 14.22
C MET A 405 -16.98 -26.66 15.29
N ALA A 406 -18.31 -26.55 15.34
CA ALA A 406 -19.15 -27.33 16.25
C ALA A 406 -19.24 -28.82 15.86
N VAL A 407 -19.04 -29.17 14.58
CA VAL A 407 -19.08 -30.56 14.11
C VAL A 407 -17.70 -31.22 14.05
N VAL A 408 -16.61 -30.45 14.15
CA VAL A 408 -15.23 -30.97 14.24
C VAL A 408 -15.02 -31.68 15.57
N HIS A 409 -14.47 -32.90 15.54
CA HIS A 409 -14.16 -33.65 16.76
C HIS A 409 -13.16 -32.89 17.64
N GLU A 410 -13.34 -32.93 18.97
CA GLU A 410 -12.48 -32.21 19.94
C GLU A 410 -10.98 -32.51 19.76
N LYS A 411 -10.63 -33.73 19.36
CA LYS A 411 -9.24 -34.14 19.11
C LYS A 411 -8.63 -33.50 17.86
N GLU A 412 -9.45 -33.07 16.91
CA GLU A 412 -9.03 -32.47 15.63
C GLU A 412 -9.09 -30.95 15.66
N LYS A 413 -9.82 -30.34 16.60
CA LYS A 413 -9.87 -28.87 16.76
C LYS A 413 -8.48 -28.19 16.83
N PRO A 414 -7.44 -28.78 17.46
CA PRO A 414 -6.09 -28.20 17.41
C PRO A 414 -5.48 -28.12 16.00
N LEU A 415 -5.92 -28.95 15.05
CA LEU A 415 -5.48 -28.93 13.65
C LEU A 415 -6.16 -27.82 12.84
N LEU A 416 -7.31 -27.33 13.32
CA LEU A 416 -8.12 -26.29 12.70
C LEU A 416 -8.27 -25.11 13.69
N PRO A 417 -7.18 -24.39 14.01
CA PRO A 417 -7.22 -23.34 15.01
C PRO A 417 -8.22 -22.26 14.61
N TRP A 418 -9.26 -22.06 15.42
CA TRP A 418 -10.16 -20.91 15.36
C TRP A 418 -10.86 -20.79 16.70
N TYR A 419 -10.59 -19.71 17.43
CA TYR A 419 -11.06 -19.54 18.80
C TYR A 419 -11.11 -18.07 19.21
N PRO A 420 -11.84 -17.23 18.46
CA PRO A 420 -11.84 -15.79 18.68
C PRO A 420 -12.24 -15.41 20.11
N GLU A 421 -13.16 -16.15 20.75
CA GLU A 421 -13.64 -15.88 22.12
C GLU A 421 -12.55 -16.05 23.19
N ARG A 422 -11.50 -16.83 22.89
CA ARG A 422 -10.39 -17.11 23.82
C ARG A 422 -9.18 -16.20 23.59
N LEU A 423 -9.23 -15.31 22.60
CA LEU A 423 -8.13 -14.41 22.29
C LEU A 423 -8.08 -13.26 23.31
N ASP A 424 -7.03 -13.20 24.12
CA ASP A 424 -6.79 -12.05 24.99
C ASP A 424 -6.15 -10.92 24.18
N TRP A 425 -6.92 -9.88 23.87
CA TRP A 425 -6.41 -8.73 23.11
C TRP A 425 -5.26 -8.00 23.80
N TYR A 426 -5.19 -7.98 25.13
CA TYR A 426 -4.08 -7.33 25.82
C TYR A 426 -2.77 -8.08 25.57
N ASP A 427 -2.79 -9.40 25.83
CA ASP A 427 -1.63 -10.26 25.65
C ASP A 427 -1.23 -10.36 24.17
N TYR A 428 -2.20 -10.61 23.28
CA TYR A 428 -1.96 -10.70 21.85
C TYR A 428 -1.34 -9.41 21.29
N TRP A 429 -1.84 -8.23 21.66
CA TRP A 429 -1.26 -6.99 21.12
C TRP A 429 0.13 -6.69 21.67
N LEU A 430 0.31 -6.72 22.99
CA LEU A 430 1.55 -6.29 23.63
C LEU A 430 2.67 -7.33 23.53
N ASN A 431 2.35 -8.61 23.67
CA ASN A 431 3.36 -9.67 23.77
C ASN A 431 3.55 -10.46 22.47
N VAL A 432 2.60 -10.41 21.53
CA VAL A 432 2.66 -11.18 20.28
C VAL A 432 2.78 -10.27 19.05
N HIS A 433 1.77 -9.44 18.80
CA HIS A 433 1.62 -8.68 17.57
C HIS A 433 2.61 -7.52 17.46
N PHE A 434 2.71 -6.65 18.47
CA PHE A 434 3.67 -5.53 18.42
C PHE A 434 5.13 -5.96 18.36
N PRO A 435 5.59 -6.94 19.18
CA PRO A 435 6.96 -7.44 19.06
C PRO A 435 7.21 -8.06 17.68
N GLY A 436 6.22 -8.78 17.15
CA GLY A 436 6.24 -9.31 15.78
C GLY A 436 6.42 -8.22 14.72
N LEU A 437 5.58 -7.18 14.74
CA LEU A 437 5.68 -6.06 13.81
C LEU A 437 7.01 -5.33 13.92
N ARG A 438 7.49 -5.05 15.13
CA ARG A 438 8.78 -4.38 15.35
C ARG A 438 9.95 -5.17 14.77
N LYS A 439 9.87 -6.50 14.83
CA LYS A 439 10.93 -7.38 14.33
C LYS A 439 10.87 -7.57 12.82
N TRP A 440 9.68 -7.78 12.26
CA TRP A 440 9.53 -8.27 10.89
C TRP A 440 9.02 -7.25 9.88
N VAL A 441 8.26 -6.24 10.33
CA VAL A 441 7.52 -5.32 9.43
C VAL A 441 8.05 -3.90 9.49
N LEU A 442 8.22 -3.33 10.70
CA LEU A 442 8.64 -1.93 10.86
C LEU A 442 9.98 -1.61 10.19
N PRO A 443 11.02 -2.46 10.24
CA PRO A 443 12.28 -2.15 9.56
C PRO A 443 12.12 -1.99 8.04
N GLN A 444 11.36 -2.91 7.41
CA GLN A 444 11.07 -2.85 5.98
C GLN A 444 10.20 -1.66 5.65
N LEU A 445 9.16 -1.39 6.46
CA LEU A 445 8.28 -0.25 6.26
C LEU A 445 9.03 1.08 6.37
N GLU A 446 9.93 1.22 7.35
CA GLU A 446 10.78 2.40 7.46
C GLU A 446 11.74 2.55 6.28
N GLU A 447 12.22 1.44 5.70
CA GLU A 447 13.03 1.44 4.48
C GLU A 447 12.22 1.82 3.24
N ASP A 448 11.01 1.27 3.09
CA ASP A 448 10.10 1.58 1.98
C ASP A 448 9.61 3.04 2.02
N LEU A 449 9.42 3.59 3.23
CA LEU A 449 9.09 5.00 3.45
C LEU A 449 10.31 5.92 3.32
N LYS A 450 11.54 5.42 3.48
CA LYS A 450 12.73 6.19 3.13
C LYS A 450 12.76 6.32 1.61
N ILE A 451 12.49 7.53 1.12
CA ILE A 451 12.70 7.89 -0.29
C ILE A 451 14.10 7.42 -0.70
N GLN A 452 14.17 6.59 -1.75
CA GLN A 452 15.43 6.32 -2.44
C GLN A 452 15.99 7.69 -2.86
N GLU A 453 17.13 8.09 -2.28
CA GLU A 453 17.82 9.30 -2.71
C GLU A 453 17.87 9.28 -4.24
N ARG A 454 17.39 10.36 -4.88
CA ARG A 454 17.43 10.50 -6.34
C ARG A 454 18.85 10.15 -6.75
N ARG A 455 19.05 8.98 -7.38
CA ARG A 455 20.38 8.57 -7.81
C ARG A 455 20.90 9.69 -8.69
N SER A 456 21.94 10.38 -8.22
CA SER A 456 22.66 11.32 -9.07
C SER A 456 23.02 10.57 -10.34
N TYR A 457 22.63 11.09 -11.51
CA TYR A 457 22.91 10.44 -12.76
C TYR A 457 24.40 10.12 -12.84
N THR A 458 24.72 8.84 -13.02
CA THR A 458 26.10 8.40 -13.16
C THR A 458 26.42 8.46 -14.65
N TYR A 459 27.21 9.46 -15.04
CA TYR A 459 27.67 9.63 -16.41
C TYR A 459 28.44 8.39 -16.88
N LYS A 460 28.30 8.04 -18.17
CA LYS A 460 28.93 6.84 -18.74
C LYS A 460 30.46 6.91 -18.65
N ASP A 461 31.00 8.09 -18.90
CA ASP A 461 32.41 8.42 -18.82
C ASP A 461 32.59 9.94 -18.58
N LEU A 462 33.85 10.38 -18.55
CA LEU A 462 34.18 11.80 -18.37
C LEU A 462 33.77 12.67 -19.57
N LEU A 463 33.65 12.09 -20.77
CA LEU A 463 33.22 12.82 -21.97
C LEU A 463 31.73 13.12 -21.90
N ASP A 464 30.92 12.13 -21.52
CA ASP A 464 29.48 12.28 -21.29
C ASP A 464 29.18 13.34 -20.20
N LEU A 465 29.94 13.32 -19.09
CA LEU A 465 29.88 14.35 -18.06
C LEU A 465 30.23 15.74 -18.62
N PHE A 466 31.30 15.84 -19.40
CA PHE A 466 31.77 17.10 -19.96
C PHE A 466 30.77 17.67 -20.97
N ASP A 467 30.32 16.86 -21.94
CA ASP A 467 29.34 17.28 -22.95
C ASP A 467 28.01 17.71 -22.33
N THR A 468 27.52 16.95 -21.34
CA THR A 468 26.30 17.31 -20.61
C THR A 468 26.48 18.62 -19.84
N SER A 469 27.64 18.83 -19.22
CA SER A 469 27.96 20.07 -18.49
C SER A 469 28.04 21.28 -19.43
N VAL A 470 28.60 21.11 -20.63
CA VAL A 470 28.70 22.18 -21.64
C VAL A 470 27.33 22.60 -22.13
N LYS A 471 26.45 21.64 -22.45
CA LYS A 471 25.07 21.95 -22.86
C LYS A 471 24.29 22.67 -21.77
N ARG A 472 24.46 22.25 -20.51
CA ARG A 472 23.70 22.78 -19.38
C ARG A 472 24.19 24.16 -18.93
N PHE A 473 25.49 24.41 -19.04
CA PHE A 473 26.13 25.61 -18.51
C PHE A 473 27.05 26.31 -19.52
N PRO A 474 26.60 26.56 -20.76
CA PRO A 474 27.48 26.97 -21.86
C PRO A 474 28.25 28.25 -21.51
N THR A 475 27.58 29.21 -20.88
CA THR A 475 28.13 30.52 -20.51
C THR A 475 28.74 30.56 -19.10
N ARG A 476 28.61 29.49 -18.29
CA ARG A 476 29.26 29.48 -16.98
C ARG A 476 30.75 29.28 -17.16
N VAL A 477 31.50 29.90 -16.25
CA VAL A 477 32.94 29.76 -16.16
C VAL A 477 33.30 28.32 -15.81
N ALA A 478 33.98 27.63 -16.71
CA ALA A 478 34.54 26.31 -16.47
C ALA A 478 35.95 26.39 -15.89
N MET A 479 36.75 27.36 -16.36
CA MET A 479 38.17 27.42 -16.03
C MET A 479 38.67 28.87 -15.99
N ARG A 480 39.56 29.18 -15.04
CA ARG A 480 40.30 30.44 -14.95
C ARG A 480 41.79 30.12 -14.90
N ILE A 481 42.57 30.69 -15.80
CA ILE A 481 44.01 30.48 -15.87
C ILE A 481 44.72 31.82 -15.85
N GLU A 482 45.83 31.91 -15.13
CA GLU A 482 46.74 33.05 -15.20
C GLU A 482 48.02 32.65 -15.95
N ARG A 483 48.30 33.31 -17.07
CA ARG A 483 49.51 33.09 -17.89
C ARG A 483 50.14 34.43 -18.25
N GLY A 484 51.44 34.59 -17.97
CA GLY A 484 52.19 35.80 -18.33
C GLY A 484 51.63 37.10 -17.75
N GLY A 485 51.01 37.06 -16.56
CA GLY A 485 50.40 38.23 -15.90
C GLY A 485 49.01 38.62 -16.43
N LYS A 486 48.42 37.83 -17.34
CA LYS A 486 47.03 37.98 -17.81
C LYS A 486 46.15 36.87 -17.26
N LYS A 487 44.96 37.25 -16.78
CA LYS A 487 43.93 36.32 -16.32
C LYS A 487 42.94 36.06 -17.45
N GLU A 488 42.86 34.81 -17.86
CA GLU A 488 41.95 34.31 -18.89
C GLU A 488 40.84 33.51 -18.22
N GLN A 489 39.63 33.65 -18.75
CA GLN A 489 38.45 32.94 -18.27
C GLN A 489 37.80 32.23 -19.45
N TYR A 490 37.58 30.93 -19.30
CA TYR A 490 36.92 30.10 -20.30
C TYR A 490 35.59 29.63 -19.76
N THR A 491 34.56 29.83 -20.56
CA THR A 491 33.25 29.21 -20.34
C THR A 491 33.28 27.74 -20.73
N TYR A 492 32.28 26.94 -20.35
CA TYR A 492 32.21 25.55 -20.77
C TYR A 492 32.18 25.42 -22.31
N GLU A 493 31.49 26.32 -22.99
CA GLU A 493 31.44 26.36 -24.46
C GLU A 493 32.83 26.61 -25.06
N ASP A 494 33.58 27.59 -24.53
CA ASP A 494 34.95 27.87 -24.98
C ASP A 494 35.88 26.67 -24.81
N VAL A 495 35.77 25.97 -23.67
CA VAL A 495 36.58 24.78 -23.39
C VAL A 495 36.25 23.66 -24.39
N LYS A 496 34.96 23.46 -24.73
CA LYS A 496 34.55 22.46 -25.73
C LYS A 496 35.10 22.80 -27.11
N GLU A 497 34.96 24.05 -27.54
CA GLU A 497 35.47 24.48 -28.84
C GLU A 497 36.98 24.28 -28.96
N LEU A 498 37.74 24.70 -27.95
CA LEU A 498 39.20 24.52 -27.93
C LEU A 498 39.60 23.05 -27.90
N THR A 499 38.87 22.22 -27.15
CA THR A 499 39.10 20.78 -27.09
C THR A 499 38.87 20.13 -28.46
N LEU A 500 37.78 20.49 -29.17
CA LEU A 500 37.50 19.97 -30.51
C LEU A 500 38.53 20.44 -31.55
N ARG A 501 39.00 21.68 -31.46
CA ARG A 501 40.08 22.19 -32.33
C ARG A 501 41.39 21.42 -32.09
N ALA A 502 41.76 21.19 -30.83
CA ALA A 502 42.93 20.41 -30.48
C ALA A 502 42.80 18.94 -30.91
N ALA A 503 41.63 18.34 -30.72
CA ALA A 503 41.35 16.97 -31.15
C ALA A 503 41.43 16.83 -32.68
N GLY A 504 40.89 17.78 -33.44
CA GLY A 504 41.01 17.82 -34.90
C GLY A 504 42.45 17.91 -35.37
N PHE A 505 43.27 18.74 -34.70
CA PHE A 505 44.71 18.84 -34.99
C PHE A 505 45.49 17.55 -34.66
N LEU A 506 45.07 16.79 -33.64
CA LEU A 506 45.72 15.55 -33.22
C LEU A 506 45.21 14.29 -33.94
N ALA A 507 44.12 14.41 -34.70
CA ALA A 507 43.52 13.31 -35.47
C ALA A 507 44.06 13.21 -36.91
N GLU A 508 44.75 14.24 -37.39
CA GLU A 508 45.69 14.18 -38.53
C GLU A 508 47.03 13.58 -38.11
#